data_AF-A0A1F7LFI4-F1
#
_entry.id   AF-A0A1F7LFI4-F1
#
_cell.length_a   1.000
_cell.length_b   1.000
_cell.length_c   1.000
_cell.angle_alpha   90.00
_cell.angle_beta   90.00
_cell.angle_gamma   90.00
#
_symmetry.space_group_name_H-M   'P 1'
#
loop_
_entity.id
_entity.type
_entity.pdbx_description
1 polymer ?
#
loop_
_entity_poly.entity_id
_entity_poly.type
_entity_poly.pdbx_seq_one_letter_code
_entity_poly.pdbx_strand_id
1 'polypeptide(L)'
;MAFRDRQDAGERLAEALAPVLEPPCVVAAIPRGGVSVALPIALRFRLPLAVVYARKLTAPTAPEFAFGALDEDGHATVDARSVAMLGLAPADVERAKARVLGEIRRRVAAYGVAPLGPRLRGAAVVLVDDGLATGLTMRAALDYARRHGAREVVVAVPCAAAAAADDFRRLADRFVCPVVDADFMAVGQYYLDFEPVSDEEVLAMLARARTPAAPAAAGDGGLRVTFKNPRGLALAGRLLLPPRPGPHPVVLFAHGWGSGKDSPRSVAVAEALRALGFAAFLFDFTGHGESEGAEADSTLAQQADDLGAALDAIQGLDEIDAARVGVAGASSGAAAALLAAARDPRIRALALRSPNPAGAEDAVPRVTAPTLLVIGELDAPGRQACEPLLSRFGGVRRLEIVAAGDHLFEDPAALARAAAVMAAWLQRHLGPA
;
A
#
# COMPACT_ATOMS: atom_id res chain seq x y z
N MET A 1 2.57 -5.78 24.97
CA MET A 1 2.45 -6.35 23.60
C MET A 1 2.99 -5.30 22.65
N ALA A 2 3.81 -5.67 21.66
CA ALA A 2 4.33 -4.74 20.67
C ALA A 2 3.74 -5.04 19.28
N PHE A 3 3.44 -3.98 18.53
CA PHE A 3 3.15 -3.99 17.11
C PHE A 3 4.46 -3.97 16.33
N ARG A 4 4.52 -4.62 15.16
CA ARG A 4 5.71 -4.54 14.31
C ARG A 4 5.93 -3.10 13.84
N ASP A 5 4.90 -2.52 13.24
CA ASP A 5 4.89 -1.17 12.68
C ASP A 5 3.46 -0.60 12.74
N ARG A 6 3.25 0.57 12.14
CA ARG A 6 1.93 1.22 12.07
C ARG A 6 0.91 0.48 11.20
N GLN A 7 1.34 -0.32 10.22
CA GLN A 7 0.42 -1.11 9.40
C GLN A 7 -0.10 -2.32 10.18
N ASP A 8 0.76 -3.09 10.86
CA ASP A 8 0.36 -4.20 11.75
C ASP A 8 -0.58 -3.70 12.86
N ALA A 9 -0.30 -2.53 13.43
CA ALA A 9 -1.20 -1.91 14.39
C ALA A 9 -2.57 -1.56 13.78
N GLY A 10 -2.61 -1.08 12.54
CA GLY A 10 -3.83 -0.80 11.79
C GLY A 10 -4.65 -2.06 11.49
N GLU A 11 -4.00 -3.16 11.11
CA GLU A 11 -4.66 -4.45 10.84
C GLU A 11 -5.34 -5.01 12.09
N ARG A 12 -4.63 -5.03 13.23
CA ARG A 12 -5.19 -5.48 14.51
C ARG A 12 -6.29 -4.55 15.02
N LEU A 13 -6.14 -3.24 14.80
CA LEU A 13 -7.18 -2.28 15.14
C LEU A 13 -8.42 -2.49 14.26
N ALA A 14 -8.25 -2.87 12.99
CA ALA A 14 -9.35 -3.22 12.10
C ALA A 14 -10.10 -4.48 12.58
N GLU A 15 -9.40 -5.48 13.12
CA GLU A 15 -10.02 -6.65 13.75
C GLU A 15 -10.86 -6.26 14.98
N ALA A 16 -10.31 -5.39 15.85
CA ALA A 16 -11.04 -4.89 17.01
C ALA A 16 -12.24 -4.00 16.63
N LEU A 17 -12.19 -3.34 15.47
CA LEU A 17 -13.29 -2.54 14.92
C LEU A 17 -14.38 -3.39 14.27
N ALA A 18 -14.07 -4.58 13.74
CA ALA A 18 -15.03 -5.42 13.02
C ALA A 18 -16.38 -5.65 13.74
N PRO A 19 -16.45 -5.93 15.06
CA PRO A 19 -17.73 -6.15 15.74
C PRO A 19 -18.52 -4.87 16.05
N VAL A 20 -17.91 -3.69 15.87
CA VAL A 20 -18.50 -2.41 16.27
C VAL A 20 -18.70 -1.44 15.11
N LEU A 21 -18.12 -1.70 13.94
CA LEU A 21 -18.16 -0.79 12.82
C LEU A 21 -19.41 -1.02 11.96
N GLU A 22 -20.21 0.02 11.78
CA GLU A 22 -21.43 -0.01 10.96
C GLU A 22 -21.31 0.95 9.76
N PRO A 23 -21.10 0.43 8.54
CA PRO A 23 -21.15 1.24 7.32
C PRO A 23 -22.59 1.73 7.01
N PRO A 24 -22.75 2.87 6.32
CA PRO A 24 -21.70 3.72 5.75
C PRO A 24 -21.08 4.68 6.78
N CYS A 25 -19.75 4.74 6.82
CA CYS A 25 -18.99 5.68 7.63
C CYS A 25 -17.70 6.11 6.91
N VAL A 26 -17.01 7.13 7.44
CA VAL A 26 -15.75 7.62 6.90
C VAL A 26 -14.62 7.31 7.88
N VAL A 27 -13.50 6.78 7.40
CA VAL A 27 -12.28 6.65 8.22
C VAL A 27 -11.49 7.94 8.06
N ALA A 28 -11.20 8.64 9.15
CA ALA A 28 -10.45 9.89 9.13
C ALA A 28 -9.21 9.81 10.03
N ALA A 29 -8.06 10.03 9.43
CA ALA A 29 -6.77 9.92 10.10
C ALA A 29 -6.22 11.29 10.53
N ILE A 30 -5.56 11.34 11.69
CA ILE A 30 -4.71 12.46 12.08
C ILE A 30 -3.32 12.24 11.45
N PRO A 31 -2.81 13.15 10.60
CA PRO A 31 -1.54 12.95 9.94
C PRO A 31 -0.35 13.28 10.87
N ARG A 32 0.77 12.54 10.77
CA ARG A 32 1.12 11.62 9.67
C ARG A 32 0.93 10.14 10.02
N GLY A 33 1.39 9.72 11.20
CA GLY A 33 1.38 8.33 11.63
C GLY A 33 -0.01 7.68 11.63
N GLY A 34 -1.05 8.44 11.99
CA GLY A 34 -2.43 7.96 11.94
C GLY A 34 -2.89 7.51 10.54
N VAL A 35 -2.32 8.04 9.46
CA VAL A 35 -2.66 7.61 8.08
C VAL A 35 -2.19 6.18 7.82
N SER A 36 -1.01 5.80 8.33
CA SER A 36 -0.48 4.44 8.22
C SER A 36 -1.34 3.41 8.96
N VAL A 37 -1.91 3.80 10.11
CA VAL A 37 -2.83 2.96 10.89
C VAL A 37 -4.22 2.91 10.25
N ALA A 38 -4.67 4.02 9.68
CA ALA A 38 -6.01 4.12 9.08
C ALA A 38 -6.14 3.40 7.73
N LEU A 39 -5.05 3.27 6.96
CA LEU A 39 -5.08 2.66 5.64
C LEU A 39 -5.58 1.20 5.67
N PRO A 40 -5.03 0.29 6.51
CA PRO A 40 -5.55 -1.08 6.63
C PRO A 40 -7.04 -1.13 6.98
N ILE A 41 -7.52 -0.24 7.86
CA ILE A 41 -8.93 -0.15 8.26
C ILE A 41 -9.80 0.24 7.06
N ALA A 42 -9.41 1.31 6.35
CA ALA A 42 -10.13 1.79 5.18
C ALA A 42 -10.20 0.74 4.06
N LEU A 43 -9.09 0.04 3.80
CA LEU A 43 -9.03 -1.04 2.80
C LEU A 43 -9.89 -2.24 3.20
N ARG A 44 -9.78 -2.72 4.45
CA ARG A 44 -10.51 -3.89 4.95
C ARG A 44 -12.03 -3.70 4.84
N PHE A 45 -12.52 -2.53 5.24
CA PHE A 45 -13.95 -2.23 5.27
C PHE A 45 -14.46 -1.51 4.01
N ARG A 46 -13.58 -1.25 3.03
CA ARG A 46 -13.87 -0.48 1.81
C ARG A 46 -14.52 0.87 2.09
N LEU A 47 -13.99 1.56 3.08
CA LEU A 47 -14.49 2.85 3.51
C LEU A 47 -13.62 3.98 2.94
N PRO A 48 -14.19 5.16 2.67
CA PRO A 48 -13.41 6.31 2.25
C PRO A 48 -12.41 6.69 3.35
N LEU A 49 -11.13 6.78 2.99
CA LEU A 49 -10.09 7.37 3.82
C LEU A 49 -10.06 8.88 3.61
N ALA A 50 -10.12 9.62 4.71
CA ALA A 50 -9.99 11.07 4.77
C ALA A 50 -8.91 11.45 5.80
N VAL A 51 -8.59 12.74 5.83
CA VAL A 51 -7.63 13.32 6.78
C VAL A 51 -8.36 14.38 7.57
N VAL A 52 -8.13 14.42 8.88
CA VAL A 52 -8.51 15.54 9.75
C VAL A 52 -7.24 16.23 10.22
N TYR A 53 -7.11 17.52 9.94
CA TYR A 53 -5.92 18.25 10.31
C TYR A 53 -6.11 18.89 11.68
N ALA A 54 -5.53 18.23 12.69
CA ALA A 54 -5.40 18.76 14.03
C ALA A 54 -3.93 18.71 14.45
N ARG A 55 -3.48 19.69 15.23
CA ARG A 55 -2.09 19.76 15.67
C ARG A 55 -1.97 20.41 17.04
N LYS A 56 -1.02 19.90 17.84
CA LYS A 56 -0.73 20.40 19.19
C LYS A 56 -0.26 21.85 19.16
N LEU A 57 -0.72 22.63 20.13
CA LEU A 57 -0.22 23.96 20.47
C LEU A 57 0.87 23.79 21.54
N THR A 58 2.10 24.16 21.21
CA THR A 58 3.27 24.04 22.08
C THR A 58 3.96 25.39 22.23
N ALA A 59 4.58 25.62 23.38
CA ALA A 59 5.38 26.82 23.61
C ALA A 59 6.75 26.68 22.94
N PRO A 60 7.33 27.75 22.34
CA PRO A 60 8.69 27.69 21.79
C PRO A 60 9.75 27.26 22.80
N THR A 61 9.56 27.62 24.07
CA THR A 61 10.44 27.28 25.19
C THR A 61 10.30 25.84 25.68
N ALA A 62 9.22 25.16 25.29
CA ALA A 62 8.89 23.81 25.71
C ALA A 62 8.16 23.06 24.58
N PRO A 63 8.86 22.73 23.48
CA PRO A 63 8.24 22.17 22.27
C PRO A 63 7.61 20.79 22.50
N GLU A 64 8.09 20.03 23.49
CA GLU A 64 7.58 18.72 23.88
C GLU A 64 6.28 18.79 24.71
N PHE A 65 5.98 19.95 25.30
CA PHE A 65 4.82 20.15 26.16
C PHE A 65 3.70 20.90 25.43
N ALA A 66 2.61 20.17 25.15
CA ALA A 66 1.44 20.74 24.53
C ALA A 66 0.48 21.30 25.59
N PHE A 67 0.06 22.55 25.41
CA PHE A 67 -0.95 23.20 26.25
C PHE A 67 -2.34 23.21 25.59
N GLY A 68 -2.45 22.67 24.38
CA GLY A 68 -3.70 22.59 23.64
C GLY A 68 -3.52 21.94 22.28
N ALA A 69 -4.56 21.99 21.47
CA ALA A 69 -4.54 21.61 20.07
C ALA A 69 -5.45 22.52 19.24
N LEU A 70 -5.15 22.65 17.96
CA LEU A 70 -5.90 23.46 17.01
C LEU A 70 -6.25 22.62 15.79
N ASP A 71 -7.46 22.78 15.28
CA ASP A 71 -7.96 22.13 14.07
C ASP A 71 -7.94 23.04 12.84
N GLU A 72 -8.31 22.50 11.68
CA GLU A 72 -8.29 23.19 10.40
C GLU A 72 -9.25 24.37 10.26
N ASP A 73 -10.28 24.47 11.12
CA ASP A 73 -11.13 25.67 11.17
C ASP A 73 -10.48 26.80 11.98
N GLY A 74 -9.32 26.53 12.60
CA GLY A 74 -8.66 27.45 13.53
C GLY A 74 -9.28 27.44 14.94
N HIS A 75 -10.19 26.51 15.24
CA HIS A 75 -10.69 26.36 16.60
C HIS A 75 -9.63 25.67 17.46
N ALA A 76 -9.47 26.15 18.69
CA ALA A 76 -8.44 25.68 19.60
C ALA A 76 -9.04 25.20 20.92
N THR A 77 -8.68 23.99 21.32
CA THR A 77 -8.92 23.48 22.66
C THR A 77 -7.65 23.73 23.48
N VAL A 78 -7.75 24.57 24.51
CA VAL A 78 -6.62 25.01 25.34
C VAL A 78 -6.84 24.58 26.79
N ASP A 79 -5.84 23.94 27.38
CA ASP A 79 -5.83 23.62 28.80
C ASP A 79 -5.31 24.81 29.61
N ALA A 80 -6.20 25.44 30.37
CA ALA A 80 -5.88 26.61 31.17
C ALA A 80 -4.80 26.33 32.24
N ARG A 81 -4.73 25.09 32.75
CA ARG A 81 -3.70 24.69 33.73
C ARG A 81 -2.31 24.66 33.11
N SER A 82 -2.18 24.08 31.92
CA SER A 82 -0.93 24.04 31.15
C SER A 82 -0.47 25.45 30.75
N VAL A 83 -1.41 26.33 30.35
CA VAL A 83 -1.10 27.74 30.05
C VAL A 83 -0.52 28.46 31.27
N ALA A 84 -1.14 28.30 32.44
CA ALA A 84 -0.67 28.89 33.68
C ALA A 84 0.69 28.32 34.11
N MET A 85 0.86 26.99 34.02
CA MET A 85 2.11 26.30 34.36
C MET A 85 3.30 26.76 33.49
N LEU A 86 3.05 26.98 32.19
CA LEU A 86 4.05 27.46 31.25
C LEU A 86 4.26 28.99 31.29
N GLY A 87 3.49 29.72 32.12
CA GLY A 87 3.59 31.16 32.24
C GLY A 87 3.25 31.92 30.95
N LEU A 88 2.36 31.37 30.12
CA LEU A 88 2.07 31.93 28.80
C LEU A 88 1.10 33.11 28.90
N ALA A 89 1.47 34.25 28.30
CA ALA A 89 0.54 35.36 28.16
C ALA A 89 -0.49 35.06 27.04
N PRO A 90 -1.65 35.73 27.03
CA PRO A 90 -2.64 35.58 25.95
C PRO A 90 -2.03 35.76 24.55
N ALA A 91 -1.08 36.68 24.40
CA ALA A 91 -0.38 36.90 23.13
C ALA A 91 0.50 35.71 22.70
N ASP A 92 1.07 34.95 23.64
CA ASP A 92 1.84 33.73 23.33
C ASP A 92 0.93 32.63 22.76
N VAL A 93 -0.26 32.48 23.36
CA VAL A 93 -1.27 31.53 22.90
C VAL A 93 -1.73 31.88 21.48
N GLU A 94 -2.02 33.15 21.21
CA GLU A 94 -2.41 33.59 19.86
C GLU A 94 -1.30 33.42 18.83
N ARG A 95 -0.04 33.70 19.19
CA ARG A 95 1.12 33.42 18.31
C ARG A 95 1.25 31.93 17.99
N ALA A 96 1.09 31.06 19.00
CA ALA A 96 1.14 29.62 18.81
C ALA A 96 0.03 29.13 17.88
N LYS A 97 -1.20 29.64 18.04
CA LYS A 97 -2.34 29.34 17.16
C LYS A 97 -2.05 29.76 15.72
N ALA A 98 -1.59 30.99 15.50
CA ALA A 98 -1.28 31.50 14.17
C ALA A 98 -0.20 30.67 13.46
N ARG A 99 0.88 30.31 14.18
CA ARG A 99 1.95 29.44 13.66
C ARG A 99 1.42 28.06 13.28
N VAL A 100 0.65 27.41 14.16
CA VAL A 100 0.12 26.07 13.92
C VAL A 100 -0.92 26.07 12.80
N LEU A 101 -1.76 27.09 12.71
CA LEU A 101 -2.71 27.25 11.61
C LEU A 101 -2.00 27.43 10.26
N GLY A 102 -0.89 28.18 10.22
CA GLY A 102 -0.05 28.31 9.03
C GLY A 102 0.51 26.97 8.56
N GLU A 103 0.99 26.14 9.49
CA GLU A 103 1.50 24.80 9.20
C GLU A 103 0.39 23.82 8.77
N ILE A 104 -0.81 23.91 9.37
CA ILE A 104 -1.98 23.15 8.90
C ILE A 104 -2.32 23.54 7.46
N ARG A 105 -2.38 24.84 7.15
CA ARG A 105 -2.65 25.32 5.78
C ARG A 105 -1.60 24.85 4.77
N ARG A 106 -0.32 24.89 5.13
CA ARG A 106 0.77 24.32 4.31
C ARG A 106 0.51 22.85 4.02
N ARG A 107 0.14 22.06 5.04
CA ARG A 107 -0.10 20.61 4.90
C ARG A 107 -1.37 20.29 4.10
N VAL A 108 -2.45 21.04 4.30
CA VAL A 108 -3.68 20.95 3.49
C VAL A 108 -3.35 21.17 2.01
N ALA A 109 -2.57 22.22 1.70
CA ALA A 109 -2.14 22.50 0.34
C ALA A 109 -1.23 21.40 -0.23
N ALA A 110 -0.29 20.88 0.57
CA ALA A 110 0.61 19.82 0.15
C ALA A 110 -0.10 18.49 -0.14
N TYR A 111 -1.12 18.13 0.65
CA TYR A 111 -1.78 16.83 0.51
C TYR A 111 -2.87 16.81 -0.57
N GLY A 112 -3.46 17.96 -0.92
CA GLY A 112 -4.54 18.04 -1.92
C GLY A 112 -5.72 17.11 -1.59
N VAL A 113 -6.03 16.93 -0.30
CA VAL A 113 -7.17 16.15 0.19
C VAL A 113 -8.31 17.12 0.47
N ALA A 114 -9.51 16.79 0.01
CA ALA A 114 -10.70 17.56 0.36
C ALA A 114 -10.89 17.57 1.88
N PRO A 115 -11.28 18.70 2.49
CA PRO A 115 -11.54 18.77 3.93
C PRO A 115 -12.55 17.71 4.38
N LEU A 116 -12.42 17.24 5.61
CA LEU A 116 -13.31 16.22 6.16
C LEU A 116 -14.73 16.76 6.37
N GLY A 117 -14.89 18.02 6.80
CA GLY A 117 -16.17 18.63 7.20
C GLY A 117 -17.36 18.37 6.25
N PRO A 118 -17.24 18.62 4.93
CA PRO A 118 -18.31 18.34 3.97
C PRO A 118 -18.81 16.89 3.94
N ARG A 119 -17.98 15.91 4.34
CA ARG A 119 -18.32 14.48 4.36
C ARG A 119 -19.03 14.03 5.64
N LEU A 120 -19.08 14.88 6.67
CA LEU A 120 -19.54 14.49 8.00
C LEU A 120 -21.04 14.73 8.25
N ARG A 121 -21.72 15.51 7.43
CA ARG A 121 -23.13 15.88 7.65
C ARG A 121 -24.03 14.64 7.73
N GLY A 122 -24.41 14.26 8.95
CA GLY A 122 -25.23 13.07 9.23
C GLY A 122 -24.50 11.73 9.08
N ALA A 123 -23.18 11.74 8.85
CA ALA A 123 -22.38 10.53 8.69
C ALA A 123 -21.73 10.09 10.00
N ALA A 124 -21.42 8.80 10.12
CA ALA A 124 -20.53 8.28 11.15
C ALA A 124 -19.07 8.43 10.71
N VAL A 125 -18.17 8.71 11.67
CA VAL A 125 -16.73 8.84 11.41
C VAL A 125 -15.92 8.02 12.41
N VAL A 126 -14.88 7.35 11.91
CA VAL A 126 -13.86 6.67 12.71
C VAL A 126 -12.60 7.52 12.70
N LEU A 127 -12.27 8.13 13.83
CA LEU A 127 -11.06 8.93 14.02
C LEU A 127 -9.91 8.02 14.44
N VAL A 128 -8.80 8.09 13.70
CA VAL A 128 -7.64 7.20 13.86
C VAL A 128 -6.35 7.98 14.05
N ASP A 129 -5.51 7.53 14.99
CA ASP A 129 -4.13 7.98 15.20
C ASP A 129 -3.23 6.79 15.60
N ASP A 130 -1.91 6.97 15.59
CA ASP A 130 -0.96 5.88 15.92
C ASP A 130 -0.85 5.57 17.42
N GLY A 131 -1.37 6.45 18.27
CA GLY A 131 -1.62 6.16 19.67
C GLY A 131 -2.12 7.37 20.43
N LEU A 132 -2.52 7.16 21.68
CA LEU A 132 -3.17 8.18 22.48
C LEU A 132 -2.44 8.40 23.82
N ALA A 133 -1.48 9.32 23.82
CA ALA A 133 -0.75 9.72 25.04
C ALA A 133 -1.59 10.66 25.92
N THR A 134 -1.70 11.94 25.54
CA THR A 134 -2.57 12.93 26.22
C THR A 134 -3.90 13.13 25.51
N GLY A 135 -4.00 12.72 24.23
CA GLY A 135 -5.21 12.81 23.44
C GLY A 135 -5.64 14.21 22.99
N LEU A 136 -4.87 15.27 23.24
CA LEU A 136 -5.24 16.65 22.85
C LEU A 136 -5.54 16.79 21.35
N THR A 137 -4.72 16.20 20.48
CA THR A 137 -4.95 16.24 19.03
C THR A 137 -6.22 15.48 18.63
N MET A 138 -6.43 14.31 19.21
CA MET A 138 -7.64 13.52 19.00
C MET A 138 -8.89 14.24 19.51
N ARG A 139 -8.77 15.01 20.60
CA ARG A 139 -9.86 15.82 21.13
C ARG A 139 -10.26 16.92 20.17
N ALA A 140 -9.29 17.64 19.61
CA ALA A 140 -9.56 18.63 18.57
C ALA A 140 -10.21 18.00 17.33
N ALA A 141 -9.76 16.82 16.89
CA ALA A 141 -10.38 16.09 15.78
C ALA A 141 -11.83 15.66 16.08
N LEU A 142 -12.12 15.20 17.30
CA LEU A 142 -13.46 14.84 17.76
C LEU A 142 -14.38 16.06 17.82
N ASP A 143 -13.93 17.16 18.41
CA ASP A 143 -14.69 18.40 18.51
C ASP A 143 -14.96 18.97 17.10
N TYR A 144 -13.97 18.94 16.20
CA TYR A 144 -14.14 19.28 14.78
C TYR A 144 -15.24 18.43 14.15
N ALA A 145 -15.17 17.09 14.29
CA ALA A 145 -16.14 16.21 13.67
C ALA A 145 -17.58 16.49 14.13
N ARG A 146 -17.77 16.76 15.44
CA ARG A 146 -19.08 17.13 16.00
C ARG A 146 -19.60 18.45 15.45
N ARG A 147 -18.76 19.49 15.38
CA ARG A 147 -19.16 20.80 14.84
C ARG A 147 -19.56 20.72 13.36
N HIS A 148 -19.00 19.79 12.60
CA HIS A 148 -19.35 19.53 11.20
C HIS A 148 -20.52 18.55 11.02
N GLY A 149 -21.20 18.18 12.11
CA GLY A 149 -22.46 17.43 12.06
C GLY A 149 -22.32 15.92 11.95
N ALA A 150 -21.19 15.34 12.39
CA ALA A 150 -21.05 13.90 12.52
C ALA A 150 -22.14 13.32 13.43
N ARG A 151 -22.90 12.36 12.90
CA ARG A 151 -23.95 11.64 13.64
C ARG A 151 -23.34 10.81 14.76
N GLU A 152 -22.23 10.16 14.46
CA GLU A 152 -21.50 9.29 15.38
C GLU A 152 -19.99 9.51 15.19
N VAL A 153 -19.26 9.56 16.29
CA VAL A 153 -17.80 9.66 16.33
C VAL A 153 -17.24 8.48 17.12
N VAL A 154 -16.62 7.57 16.39
CA VAL A 154 -15.84 6.45 16.93
C VAL A 154 -14.39 6.88 17.00
N VAL A 155 -13.74 6.71 18.15
CA VAL A 155 -12.28 6.91 18.28
C VAL A 155 -11.61 5.54 18.35
N ALA A 156 -10.66 5.30 17.45
CA ALA A 156 -9.97 4.02 17.34
C ALA A 156 -8.45 4.26 17.30
N VAL A 157 -7.73 3.70 18.28
CA VAL A 157 -6.27 3.84 18.39
C VAL A 157 -5.64 2.51 18.84
N PRO A 158 -4.45 2.13 18.34
CA PRO A 158 -3.85 0.84 18.70
C PRO A 158 -3.47 0.74 20.19
N CYS A 159 -2.95 1.84 20.74
CA CYS A 159 -2.54 1.94 22.14
C CYS A 159 -2.91 3.29 22.77
N ALA A 160 -3.18 3.30 24.08
CA ALA A 160 -3.54 4.50 24.82
C ALA A 160 -3.04 4.47 26.28
N ALA A 161 -2.71 5.64 26.82
CA ALA A 161 -2.56 5.83 28.25
C ALA A 161 -3.90 5.64 28.96
N ALA A 162 -3.92 5.01 30.14
CA ALA A 162 -5.15 4.74 30.88
C ALA A 162 -6.01 5.99 31.11
N ALA A 163 -5.41 7.11 31.50
CA ALA A 163 -6.13 8.36 31.71
C ALA A 163 -6.78 8.89 30.43
N ALA A 164 -6.07 8.85 29.30
CA ALA A 164 -6.62 9.27 28.01
C ALA A 164 -7.72 8.31 27.53
N ALA A 165 -7.56 7.00 27.71
CA ALA A 165 -8.60 6.02 27.40
C ALA A 165 -9.90 6.29 28.18
N ASP A 166 -9.79 6.60 29.48
CA ASP A 166 -10.95 6.92 30.31
C ASP A 166 -11.67 8.18 29.87
N ASP A 167 -10.93 9.21 29.44
CA ASP A 167 -11.52 10.41 28.85
C ASP A 167 -12.28 10.07 27.57
N PHE A 168 -11.68 9.35 26.64
CA PHE A 168 -12.33 9.06 25.35
C PHE A 168 -13.48 8.05 25.43
N ARG A 169 -13.51 7.17 26.44
CA ARG A 169 -14.70 6.36 26.76
C ARG A 169 -15.92 7.22 27.13
N ARG A 170 -15.70 8.44 27.64
CA ARG A 170 -16.78 9.39 27.97
C ARG A 170 -17.12 10.35 26.84
N LEU A 171 -16.13 10.68 26.01
CA LEU A 171 -16.23 11.75 25.01
C LEU A 171 -16.68 11.26 23.63
N ALA A 172 -16.21 10.09 23.21
CA ALA A 172 -16.60 9.48 21.95
C ALA A 172 -17.90 8.68 22.13
N ASP A 173 -18.66 8.47 21.05
CA ASP A 173 -19.80 7.55 21.10
C ASP A 173 -19.30 6.11 21.35
N ARG A 174 -18.15 5.78 20.77
CA ARG A 174 -17.45 4.50 20.96
C ARG A 174 -15.94 4.72 20.99
N PHE A 175 -15.26 4.03 21.90
CA PHE A 175 -13.80 4.03 22.00
C PHE A 175 -13.26 2.61 21.83
N VAL A 176 -12.37 2.43 20.86
CA VAL A 176 -11.78 1.13 20.52
C VAL A 176 -10.26 1.23 20.67
N CYS A 177 -9.72 0.48 21.62
CA CYS A 177 -8.29 0.45 21.88
C CYS A 177 -7.87 -0.93 22.40
N PRO A 178 -7.16 -1.73 21.59
CA PRO A 178 -6.69 -3.06 22.00
C PRO A 178 -5.70 -3.03 23.18
N VAL A 179 -4.91 -1.97 23.31
CA VAL A 179 -3.87 -1.85 24.35
C VAL A 179 -4.07 -0.58 25.18
N VAL A 180 -4.54 -0.73 26.41
CA VAL A 180 -4.60 0.36 27.40
C VAL A 180 -3.62 0.06 28.52
N ASP A 181 -2.74 1.02 28.81
CA ASP A 181 -1.64 0.82 29.75
C ASP A 181 -1.58 1.93 30.81
N ALA A 182 -1.40 1.52 32.07
CA ALA A 182 -1.24 2.43 33.20
C ALA A 182 0.19 3.02 33.26
N ASP A 183 1.18 2.27 32.79
CA ASP A 183 2.59 2.65 32.76
C ASP A 183 2.99 3.24 31.39
N PHE A 184 2.04 3.89 30.72
CA PHE A 184 2.23 4.47 29.40
C PHE A 184 3.23 5.63 29.43
N MET A 185 4.36 5.50 28.71
CA MET A 185 5.36 6.56 28.60
C MET A 185 5.26 7.33 27.28
N ALA A 186 5.22 6.60 26.16
CA ALA A 186 5.14 7.18 24.82
C ALA A 186 4.49 6.21 23.85
N VAL A 187 3.91 6.72 22.76
CA VAL A 187 3.31 5.89 21.70
C VAL A 187 4.32 4.90 21.12
N GLY A 188 5.55 5.38 20.84
CA GLY A 188 6.59 4.57 20.19
C GLY A 188 7.02 3.32 20.95
N GLN A 189 6.75 3.20 22.25
CA GLN A 189 7.14 2.01 23.03
C GLN A 189 6.37 0.74 22.64
N TYR A 190 5.23 0.90 21.98
CA TYR A 190 4.40 -0.22 21.52
C TYR A 190 4.75 -0.65 20.10
N TYR A 191 5.74 -0.04 19.45
CA TYR A 191 6.10 -0.31 18.07
C TYR A 191 7.56 -0.78 18.00
N LEU A 192 7.82 -1.87 17.29
CA LEU A 192 9.19 -2.33 17.02
C LEU A 192 9.87 -1.39 16.01
N ASP A 193 9.12 -0.93 15.02
CA ASP A 193 9.47 0.13 14.08
C ASP A 193 8.50 1.31 14.25
N PHE A 194 9.06 2.45 14.66
CA PHE A 194 8.32 3.71 14.83
C PHE A 194 8.96 4.86 14.06
N GLU A 195 9.56 4.58 12.90
CA GLU A 195 10.20 5.62 12.08
C GLU A 195 9.25 6.76 11.72
N PRO A 196 9.76 8.00 11.57
CA PRO A 196 8.92 9.14 11.20
C PRO A 196 8.34 8.99 9.79
N VAL A 197 7.01 8.94 9.68
CA VAL A 197 6.32 8.95 8.38
C VAL A 197 6.50 10.31 7.70
N SER A 198 6.89 10.34 6.43
CA SER A 198 7.05 11.54 5.60
C SER A 198 5.74 12.04 4.97
N ASP A 199 5.75 13.26 4.44
CA ASP A 199 4.60 13.79 3.69
C ASP A 199 4.36 13.01 2.37
N GLU A 200 5.42 12.47 1.76
CA GLU A 200 5.36 11.66 0.53
C GLU A 200 4.71 10.29 0.78
N GLU A 201 5.09 9.61 1.86
CA GLU A 201 4.46 8.35 2.26
C GLU A 201 2.97 8.54 2.58
N VAL A 202 2.60 9.65 3.22
CA VAL A 202 1.19 10.03 3.44
C VAL A 202 0.45 10.16 2.12
N LEU A 203 1.01 10.87 1.15
CA LEU A 203 0.43 11.02 -0.18
C LEU A 203 0.26 9.67 -0.89
N ALA A 204 1.27 8.80 -0.84
CA ALA A 204 1.22 7.46 -1.41
C ALA A 204 0.12 6.60 -0.77
N MET A 205 -0.01 6.63 0.56
CA MET A 205 -1.07 5.90 1.27
C MET A 205 -2.47 6.44 0.96
N LEU A 206 -2.63 7.76 0.88
CA LEU A 206 -3.89 8.38 0.51
C LEU A 206 -4.26 8.08 -0.95
N ALA A 207 -3.29 8.02 -1.86
CA ALA A 207 -3.50 7.59 -3.23
C ALA A 207 -3.93 6.11 -3.29
N ARG A 208 -3.30 5.24 -2.50
CA ARG A 208 -3.72 3.83 -2.37
C ARG A 208 -5.16 3.68 -1.88
N ALA A 209 -5.63 4.53 -0.97
CA ALA A 209 -7.01 4.49 -0.47
C ALA A 209 -8.05 5.18 -1.39
N ARG A 210 -7.62 6.15 -2.20
CA ARG A 210 -8.46 6.82 -3.22
C ARG A 210 -8.58 6.02 -4.50
N THR A 211 -7.55 5.26 -4.83
CA THR A 211 -7.70 4.15 -5.76
C THR A 211 -8.79 3.31 -5.10
N PRO A 212 -9.98 3.17 -5.70
CA PRO A 212 -10.91 2.18 -5.21
C PRO A 212 -10.07 0.93 -5.02
N ALA A 213 -10.17 0.24 -3.87
CA ALA A 213 -9.96 -1.20 -3.94
C ALA A 213 -10.74 -1.58 -5.19
N ALA A 214 -10.02 -1.98 -6.27
CA ALA A 214 -10.65 -2.29 -7.55
C ALA A 214 -11.89 -3.04 -7.14
N PRO A 215 -13.08 -2.53 -7.48
CA PRO A 215 -14.28 -2.94 -6.79
C PRO A 215 -14.19 -4.45 -6.68
N ALA A 216 -14.55 -5.02 -5.53
CA ALA A 216 -15.17 -6.34 -5.64
C ALA A 216 -16.50 -6.10 -6.38
N ALA A 217 -16.37 -5.72 -7.64
CA ALA A 217 -17.34 -5.84 -8.66
C ALA A 217 -17.46 -7.35 -8.75
N ALA A 218 -18.59 -7.83 -8.27
CA ALA A 218 -19.38 -8.67 -9.13
C ALA A 218 -19.14 -8.24 -10.61
N GLY A 219 -18.30 -8.98 -11.35
CA GLY A 219 -18.16 -8.82 -12.80
C GLY A 219 -16.76 -8.59 -13.41
N ASP A 220 -15.64 -8.79 -12.73
CA ASP A 220 -14.32 -8.65 -13.40
C ASP A 220 -13.89 -9.88 -14.25
N GLY A 221 -14.67 -10.96 -14.23
CA GLY A 221 -14.46 -12.16 -15.05
C GLY A 221 -13.18 -12.96 -14.77
N GLY A 222 -12.40 -12.62 -13.73
CA GLY A 222 -11.20 -13.35 -13.36
C GLY A 222 -11.49 -14.46 -12.36
N LEU A 223 -11.07 -15.69 -12.66
CA LEU A 223 -11.21 -16.84 -11.76
C LEU A 223 -10.26 -16.67 -10.57
N ARG A 224 -10.79 -16.68 -9.35
CA ARG A 224 -9.97 -16.75 -8.13
C ARG A 224 -9.32 -18.12 -8.04
N VAL A 225 -8.02 -18.16 -7.79
CA VAL A 225 -7.25 -19.38 -7.64
C VAL A 225 -6.51 -19.32 -6.32
N THR A 226 -6.68 -20.34 -5.49
CA THR A 226 -5.87 -20.55 -4.29
C THR A 226 -5.07 -21.82 -4.48
N PHE A 227 -3.77 -21.77 -4.24
CA PHE A 227 -2.87 -22.90 -4.45
C PHE A 227 -1.82 -22.94 -3.34
N LYS A 228 -1.15 -24.08 -3.17
CA LYS A 228 -0.10 -24.24 -2.18
C LYS A 228 1.28 -24.20 -2.83
N ASN A 229 2.21 -23.49 -2.21
CA ASN A 229 3.61 -23.57 -2.59
C ASN A 229 4.31 -24.81 -1.98
N PRO A 230 5.58 -25.10 -2.30
CA PRO A 230 6.30 -26.27 -1.76
C PRO A 230 6.44 -26.31 -0.23
N ARG A 231 6.25 -25.17 0.46
CA ARG A 231 6.22 -25.08 1.93
C ARG A 231 4.83 -25.34 2.53
N GLY A 232 3.82 -25.56 1.68
CA GLY A 232 2.44 -25.81 2.08
C GLY A 232 1.63 -24.55 2.41
N LEU A 233 2.20 -23.36 2.19
CA LEU A 233 1.52 -22.07 2.40
C LEU A 233 0.52 -21.84 1.28
N ALA A 234 -0.68 -21.37 1.64
CA ALA A 234 -1.72 -21.01 0.68
C ALA A 234 -1.42 -19.64 0.06
N LEU A 235 -1.31 -19.60 -1.26
CA LEU A 235 -1.11 -18.38 -2.04
C LEU A 235 -2.38 -18.02 -2.81
N ALA A 236 -2.62 -16.72 -2.93
CA ALA A 236 -3.80 -16.16 -3.59
C ALA A 236 -3.47 -15.64 -4.98
N GLY A 237 -4.27 -16.03 -5.97
CA GLY A 237 -4.15 -15.60 -7.36
C GLY A 237 -5.48 -15.33 -8.03
N ARG A 238 -5.40 -14.66 -9.18
CA ARG A 238 -6.50 -14.32 -10.06
C ARG A 238 -6.10 -14.60 -11.51
N LEU A 239 -6.83 -15.50 -12.14
CA LEU A 239 -6.66 -15.87 -13.54
C LEU A 239 -7.63 -15.08 -14.41
N LEU A 240 -7.09 -14.23 -15.26
CA LEU A 240 -7.85 -13.45 -16.22
C LEU A 240 -7.84 -14.16 -17.56
N LEU A 241 -9.01 -14.64 -17.98
CA LEU A 241 -9.19 -15.20 -19.31
C LEU A 241 -9.55 -14.10 -20.30
N PRO A 242 -9.06 -14.17 -21.55
CA PRO A 242 -9.51 -13.27 -22.60
C PRO A 242 -10.91 -13.66 -23.07
N PRO A 243 -11.70 -12.72 -23.65
CA PRO A 243 -13.08 -12.99 -24.07
C PRO A 243 -13.15 -13.72 -25.42
N ARG A 244 -12.44 -14.85 -25.56
CA ARG A 244 -12.46 -15.73 -26.74
C ARG A 244 -12.19 -17.19 -26.35
N PRO A 245 -12.54 -18.18 -27.18
CA PRO A 245 -12.29 -19.60 -26.86
C PRO A 245 -10.79 -19.93 -26.73
N GLY A 246 -10.46 -20.81 -25.79
CA GLY A 246 -9.11 -21.30 -25.52
C GLY A 246 -8.71 -22.55 -26.34
N PRO A 247 -7.58 -23.18 -26.01
CA PRO A 247 -6.66 -22.82 -24.92
C PRO A 247 -5.81 -21.57 -25.24
N HIS A 248 -5.46 -20.80 -24.20
CA HIS A 248 -4.74 -19.53 -24.31
C HIS A 248 -3.29 -19.66 -23.87
N PRO A 249 -2.34 -19.00 -24.57
CA PRO A 249 -1.02 -18.80 -23.99
C PRO A 249 -1.19 -17.97 -22.70
N VAL A 250 -0.39 -18.26 -21.68
CA VAL A 250 -0.55 -17.66 -20.34
C VAL A 250 0.69 -16.89 -19.91
N VAL A 251 0.48 -15.76 -19.25
CA VAL A 251 1.54 -14.95 -18.66
C VAL A 251 1.33 -14.86 -17.15
N LEU A 252 2.32 -15.34 -16.39
CA LEU A 252 2.35 -15.18 -14.94
C LEU A 252 2.94 -13.83 -14.57
N PHE A 253 2.42 -13.20 -13.52
CA PHE A 253 2.88 -11.89 -13.06
C PHE A 253 3.67 -11.99 -11.76
N ALA A 254 4.96 -11.67 -11.83
CA ALA A 254 5.85 -11.56 -10.68
C ALA A 254 5.94 -10.11 -10.22
N HIS A 255 5.20 -9.76 -9.15
CA HIS A 255 5.16 -8.40 -8.64
C HIS A 255 6.45 -8.01 -7.89
N GLY A 256 6.71 -6.70 -7.78
CA GLY A 256 7.82 -6.18 -6.97
C GLY A 256 7.52 -6.21 -5.47
N TRP A 257 8.54 -5.96 -4.65
CA TRP A 257 8.42 -5.86 -3.20
C TRP A 257 7.36 -4.83 -2.78
N GLY A 258 6.56 -5.14 -1.76
CA GLY A 258 5.48 -4.27 -1.29
C GLY A 258 4.30 -4.08 -2.25
N SER A 259 4.24 -4.86 -3.33
CA SER A 259 3.15 -4.89 -4.31
C SER A 259 2.32 -6.18 -4.18
N GLY A 260 1.34 -6.37 -5.05
CA GLY A 260 0.58 -7.63 -5.17
C GLY A 260 -0.09 -7.78 -6.54
N LYS A 261 -0.94 -8.80 -6.65
CA LYS A 261 -1.75 -9.16 -7.83
C LYS A 261 -2.66 -8.03 -8.30
N ASP A 262 -3.05 -7.14 -7.39
CA ASP A 262 -3.94 -6.00 -7.67
C ASP A 262 -3.19 -4.72 -8.10
N SER A 263 -1.88 -4.82 -8.38
CA SER A 263 -1.07 -3.71 -8.87
C SER A 263 -1.64 -3.11 -10.15
N PRO A 264 -1.99 -1.80 -10.19
CA PRO A 264 -2.56 -1.17 -11.39
C PRO A 264 -1.59 -1.23 -12.59
N ARG A 265 -0.28 -1.23 -12.31
CA ARG A 265 0.76 -1.37 -13.33
C ARG A 265 0.79 -2.76 -13.94
N SER A 266 0.70 -3.80 -13.11
CA SER A 266 0.64 -5.18 -13.59
C SER A 266 -0.67 -5.46 -14.32
N VAL A 267 -1.78 -4.95 -13.80
CA VAL A 267 -3.11 -5.05 -14.44
C VAL A 267 -3.10 -4.35 -15.81
N ALA A 268 -2.47 -3.19 -15.98
CA ALA A 268 -2.37 -2.53 -17.28
C ALA A 268 -1.66 -3.42 -18.33
N VAL A 269 -0.58 -4.09 -17.94
CA VAL A 269 0.13 -5.06 -18.81
C VAL A 269 -0.73 -6.29 -19.07
N ALA A 270 -1.44 -6.80 -18.04
CA ALA A 270 -2.36 -7.93 -18.17
C ALA A 270 -3.50 -7.63 -19.15
N GLU A 271 -4.12 -6.46 -19.08
CA GLU A 271 -5.18 -6.06 -20.00
C GLU A 271 -4.66 -5.91 -21.44
N ALA A 272 -3.46 -5.35 -21.64
CA ALA A 272 -2.83 -5.31 -22.96
C ALA A 272 -2.62 -6.72 -23.54
N LEU A 273 -2.22 -7.67 -22.71
CA LEU A 273 -2.06 -9.09 -23.08
C LEU A 273 -3.41 -9.79 -23.34
N ARG A 274 -4.44 -9.51 -22.53
CA ARG A 274 -5.80 -10.04 -22.72
C ARG A 274 -6.44 -9.54 -24.01
N ALA A 275 -6.17 -8.31 -24.43
CA ALA A 275 -6.59 -7.80 -25.73
C ALA A 275 -5.91 -8.57 -26.89
N LEU A 276 -4.67 -9.04 -26.67
CA LEU A 276 -3.96 -9.98 -27.56
C LEU A 276 -4.29 -11.45 -27.26
N GLY A 277 -5.33 -11.67 -26.45
CA GLY A 277 -5.86 -12.93 -25.89
C GLY A 277 -4.87 -13.97 -25.43
N PHE A 278 -3.96 -13.47 -24.61
CA PHE A 278 -3.33 -14.23 -23.55
C PHE A 278 -4.25 -14.34 -22.35
N ALA A 279 -4.13 -15.45 -21.61
CA ALA A 279 -4.52 -15.49 -20.22
C ALA A 279 -3.45 -14.79 -19.37
N ALA A 280 -3.87 -14.14 -18.28
CA ALA A 280 -2.97 -13.48 -17.34
C ALA A 280 -3.21 -14.03 -15.93
N PHE A 281 -2.18 -14.60 -15.31
CA PHE A 281 -2.26 -15.08 -13.94
C PHE A 281 -1.49 -14.15 -13.01
N LEU A 282 -2.23 -13.37 -12.22
CA LEU A 282 -1.68 -12.46 -11.22
C LEU A 282 -1.85 -13.10 -9.86
N PHE A 283 -0.77 -13.20 -9.08
CA PHE A 283 -0.82 -13.80 -7.75
C PHE A 283 0.05 -13.02 -6.77
N ASP A 284 -0.22 -13.20 -5.48
CA ASP A 284 0.56 -12.62 -4.41
C ASP A 284 1.66 -13.60 -3.98
N PHE A 285 2.91 -13.15 -3.91
CA PHE A 285 4.01 -13.93 -3.35
C PHE A 285 3.76 -14.28 -1.88
N THR A 286 4.47 -15.29 -1.36
CA THR A 286 4.50 -15.61 0.07
C THR A 286 4.66 -14.34 0.91
N GLY A 287 3.83 -14.18 1.93
CA GLY A 287 3.89 -13.02 2.84
C GLY A 287 3.44 -11.68 2.25
N HIS A 288 2.79 -11.68 1.08
CA HIS A 288 2.24 -10.49 0.44
C HIS A 288 0.73 -10.64 0.20
N GLY A 289 0.02 -9.52 0.17
CA GLY A 289 -1.40 -9.47 -0.22
C GLY A 289 -2.28 -10.45 0.55
N GLU A 290 -2.97 -11.33 -0.16
CA GLU A 290 -3.86 -12.36 0.42
C GLU A 290 -3.16 -13.73 0.62
N SER A 291 -1.84 -13.81 0.36
CA SER A 291 -1.06 -15.03 0.53
C SER A 291 -0.55 -15.21 1.96
N GLU A 292 -0.49 -16.47 2.41
CA GLU A 292 0.05 -16.85 3.71
C GLU A 292 1.59 -16.66 3.78
N GLY A 293 2.13 -16.73 5.00
CA GLY A 293 3.55 -16.56 5.30
C GLY A 293 3.88 -15.17 5.85
N ALA A 294 5.13 -14.97 6.29
CA ALA A 294 5.63 -13.65 6.65
C ALA A 294 6.36 -13.01 5.47
N GLU A 295 6.37 -11.68 5.37
CA GLU A 295 7.12 -10.96 4.33
C GLU A 295 8.63 -11.34 4.34
N ALA A 296 9.18 -11.60 5.54
CA ALA A 296 10.55 -12.10 5.71
C ALA A 296 10.80 -13.49 5.08
N ASP A 297 9.75 -14.30 4.88
CA ASP A 297 9.85 -15.59 4.17
C ASP A 297 10.00 -15.41 2.66
N SER A 298 9.67 -14.23 2.11
CA SER A 298 9.64 -13.92 0.68
C SER A 298 11.04 -13.71 0.07
N THR A 299 11.99 -14.59 0.39
CA THR A 299 13.31 -14.60 -0.22
C THR A 299 13.22 -14.77 -1.75
N LEU A 300 14.26 -14.36 -2.48
CA LEU A 300 14.31 -14.54 -3.94
C LEU A 300 14.09 -16.01 -4.37
N ALA A 301 14.67 -16.95 -3.63
CA ALA A 301 14.46 -18.38 -3.86
C ALA A 301 13.00 -18.77 -3.64
N GLN A 302 12.39 -18.29 -2.56
CA GLN A 302 10.98 -18.53 -2.27
C GLN A 302 10.06 -17.95 -3.36
N GLN A 303 10.32 -16.73 -3.83
CA GLN A 303 9.54 -16.12 -4.91
C GLN A 303 9.66 -16.91 -6.22
N ALA A 304 10.84 -17.47 -6.53
CA ALA A 304 11.00 -18.35 -7.68
C ALA A 304 10.22 -19.67 -7.52
N ASP A 305 10.21 -20.24 -6.31
CA ASP A 305 9.44 -21.45 -6.01
C ASP A 305 7.92 -21.20 -6.05
N ASP A 306 7.47 -20.03 -5.59
CA ASP A 306 6.08 -19.59 -5.68
C ASP A 306 5.63 -19.41 -7.14
N LEU A 307 6.50 -18.88 -8.01
CA LEU A 307 6.24 -18.80 -9.46
C LEU A 307 6.06 -20.20 -10.08
N GLY A 308 6.89 -21.16 -9.68
CA GLY A 308 6.75 -22.56 -10.10
C GLY A 308 5.42 -23.15 -9.66
N ALA A 309 5.03 -22.95 -8.39
CA ALA A 309 3.77 -23.43 -7.85
C ALA A 309 2.55 -22.74 -8.49
N ALA A 310 2.66 -21.45 -8.82
CA ALA A 310 1.65 -20.70 -9.54
C ALA A 310 1.41 -21.29 -10.94
N LEU A 311 2.48 -21.67 -11.65
CA LEU A 311 2.37 -22.35 -12.93
C LEU A 311 1.74 -23.74 -12.77
N ASP A 312 2.17 -24.50 -11.75
CA ASP A 312 1.61 -25.83 -11.46
C ASP A 312 0.09 -25.78 -11.22
N ALA A 313 -0.38 -24.73 -10.55
CA ALA A 313 -1.79 -24.54 -10.22
C ALA A 313 -2.70 -24.33 -11.43
N ILE A 314 -2.18 -23.74 -12.52
CA ILE A 314 -3.00 -23.33 -13.67
C ILE A 314 -2.73 -24.13 -14.95
N GLN A 315 -1.59 -24.81 -15.06
CA GLN A 315 -1.18 -25.50 -16.30
C GLN A 315 -2.12 -26.65 -16.70
N GLY A 316 -2.90 -27.19 -15.76
CA GLY A 316 -3.83 -28.29 -16.00
C GLY A 316 -5.26 -27.85 -16.35
N LEU A 317 -5.52 -26.54 -16.43
CA LEU A 317 -6.83 -26.01 -16.80
C LEU A 317 -7.02 -26.08 -18.32
N ASP A 318 -8.19 -26.53 -18.78
CA ASP A 318 -8.51 -26.69 -20.21
C ASP A 318 -8.39 -25.37 -21.00
N GLU A 319 -8.55 -24.23 -20.33
CA GLU A 319 -8.43 -22.91 -20.91
C GLU A 319 -6.97 -22.47 -21.14
N ILE A 320 -5.98 -23.18 -20.60
CA ILE A 320 -4.57 -22.78 -20.59
C ILE A 320 -3.73 -23.67 -21.51
N ASP A 321 -2.98 -23.02 -22.40
CA ASP A 321 -1.98 -23.66 -23.23
C ASP A 321 -0.65 -23.72 -22.48
N ALA A 322 -0.41 -24.83 -21.80
CA ALA A 322 0.81 -25.08 -21.03
C ALA A 322 2.09 -25.12 -21.87
N ALA A 323 2.01 -25.18 -23.21
CA ALA A 323 3.19 -25.11 -24.07
C ALA A 323 3.67 -23.66 -24.30
N ARG A 324 2.83 -22.66 -24.00
CA ARG A 324 3.08 -21.24 -24.30
C ARG A 324 2.94 -20.38 -23.05
N VAL A 325 3.91 -20.54 -22.15
CA VAL A 325 3.98 -19.85 -20.85
C VAL A 325 5.01 -18.73 -20.89
N GLY A 326 4.62 -17.53 -20.46
CA GLY A 326 5.50 -16.40 -20.22
C GLY A 326 5.47 -15.90 -18.78
N VAL A 327 6.43 -15.06 -18.43
CA VAL A 327 6.41 -14.31 -17.17
C VAL A 327 6.61 -12.82 -17.43
N ALA A 328 5.74 -12.01 -16.85
CA ALA A 328 5.90 -10.57 -16.74
C ALA A 328 6.38 -10.23 -15.33
N GLY A 329 7.60 -9.72 -15.19
CA GLY A 329 8.21 -9.39 -13.90
C GLY A 329 8.39 -7.90 -13.71
N ALA A 330 8.31 -7.41 -12.47
CA ALA A 330 8.55 -6.01 -12.13
C ALA A 330 9.50 -5.87 -10.93
N SER A 331 10.49 -4.96 -11.01
CA SER A 331 11.44 -4.69 -9.92
C SER A 331 12.04 -5.99 -9.35
N SER A 332 11.94 -6.28 -8.05
CA SER A 332 12.41 -7.54 -7.45
C SER A 332 11.74 -8.79 -8.03
N GLY A 333 10.48 -8.72 -8.46
CA GLY A 333 9.79 -9.82 -9.14
C GLY A 333 10.45 -10.19 -10.47
N ALA A 334 11.21 -9.28 -11.08
CA ALA A 334 12.01 -9.60 -12.25
C ALA A 334 13.22 -10.50 -11.91
N ALA A 335 13.87 -10.32 -10.77
CA ALA A 335 14.89 -11.26 -10.30
C ALA A 335 14.29 -12.64 -10.04
N ALA A 336 13.10 -12.72 -9.42
CA ALA A 336 12.40 -13.98 -9.22
C ALA A 336 12.08 -14.67 -10.55
N ALA A 337 11.61 -13.90 -11.54
CA ALA A 337 11.34 -14.41 -12.89
C ALA A 337 12.61 -14.93 -13.59
N LEU A 338 13.74 -14.23 -13.45
CA LEU A 338 15.03 -14.69 -13.99
C LEU A 338 15.48 -16.00 -13.34
N LEU A 339 15.39 -16.09 -12.00
CA LEU A 339 15.76 -17.29 -11.27
C LEU A 339 14.83 -18.47 -11.62
N ALA A 340 13.52 -18.23 -11.71
CA ALA A 340 12.53 -19.23 -12.09
C ALA A 340 12.78 -19.74 -13.52
N ALA A 341 12.98 -18.85 -14.50
CA ALA A 341 13.24 -19.23 -15.89
C ALA A 341 14.56 -19.98 -16.09
N ALA A 342 15.55 -19.76 -15.21
CA ALA A 342 16.79 -20.51 -15.22
C ALA A 342 16.64 -21.95 -14.70
N ARG A 343 15.57 -22.22 -13.94
CA ARG A 343 15.27 -23.52 -13.30
C ARG A 343 14.17 -24.29 -14.02
N ASP A 344 13.21 -23.59 -14.59
CA ASP A 344 11.99 -24.17 -15.15
C ASP A 344 11.89 -23.92 -16.67
N PRO A 345 12.14 -24.94 -17.51
CA PRO A 345 12.10 -24.80 -18.96
C PRO A 345 10.68 -24.62 -19.52
N ARG A 346 9.63 -24.72 -18.69
CA ARG A 346 8.27 -24.40 -19.11
C ARG A 346 8.10 -22.91 -19.38
N ILE A 347 8.88 -22.04 -18.72
CA ILE A 347 8.86 -20.59 -18.97
C ILE A 347 9.55 -20.30 -20.31
N ARG A 348 8.76 -19.93 -21.32
CA ARG A 348 9.22 -19.77 -22.71
C ARG A 348 9.54 -18.34 -23.11
N ALA A 349 9.11 -17.32 -22.37
CA ALA A 349 9.47 -15.92 -22.63
C ALA A 349 9.36 -15.05 -21.37
N LEU A 350 10.19 -14.01 -21.29
CA LEU A 350 10.21 -13.03 -20.20
C LEU A 350 10.01 -11.61 -20.71
N ALA A 351 9.22 -10.82 -19.99
CA ALA A 351 9.14 -9.37 -20.14
C ALA A 351 9.28 -8.71 -18.77
N LEU A 352 10.39 -7.99 -18.55
CA LEU A 352 10.82 -7.54 -17.23
C LEU A 352 10.87 -6.01 -17.19
N ARG A 353 10.03 -5.39 -16.37
CA ARG A 353 9.89 -3.93 -16.24
C ARG A 353 10.66 -3.40 -15.04
N SER A 354 11.54 -2.44 -15.28
CA SER A 354 12.52 -1.88 -14.33
C SER A 354 13.10 -2.97 -13.42
N PRO A 355 13.79 -3.98 -13.97
CA PRO A 355 14.29 -5.10 -13.20
C PRO A 355 15.24 -4.62 -12.11
N ASN A 356 15.10 -5.16 -10.90
CA ASN A 356 16.17 -5.16 -9.91
C ASN A 356 16.76 -6.58 -9.90
N PRO A 357 17.90 -6.83 -10.56
CA PRO A 357 18.42 -8.17 -10.76
C PRO A 357 19.19 -8.74 -9.55
N ALA A 358 19.27 -7.99 -8.45
CA ALA A 358 20.06 -8.37 -7.28
C ALA A 358 19.72 -9.78 -6.78
N GLY A 359 20.75 -10.63 -6.67
CA GLY A 359 20.64 -12.03 -6.25
C GLY A 359 20.33 -13.03 -7.37
N ALA A 360 19.95 -12.56 -8.57
CA ALA A 360 19.63 -13.42 -9.72
C ALA A 360 20.70 -13.38 -10.82
N GLU A 361 21.78 -12.62 -10.65
CA GLU A 361 22.79 -12.37 -11.68
C GLU A 361 23.44 -13.67 -12.19
N ASP A 362 23.70 -14.62 -11.29
CA ASP A 362 24.29 -15.92 -11.61
C ASP A 362 23.32 -16.88 -12.29
N ALA A 363 22.02 -16.57 -12.27
CA ALA A 363 21.02 -17.31 -13.02
C ALA A 363 20.96 -16.87 -14.49
N VAL A 364 21.29 -15.61 -14.80
CA VAL A 364 21.15 -15.00 -16.13
C VAL A 364 21.79 -15.83 -17.27
N PRO A 365 23.01 -16.39 -17.12
CA PRO A 365 23.61 -17.24 -18.18
C PRO A 365 22.82 -18.49 -18.53
N ARG A 366 21.99 -18.99 -17.62
CA ARG A 366 21.14 -20.17 -17.84
C ARG A 366 19.77 -19.81 -18.40
N VAL A 367 19.40 -18.53 -18.45
CA VAL A 367 18.13 -18.09 -19.02
C VAL A 367 18.22 -18.11 -20.54
N THR A 368 17.62 -19.14 -21.14
CA THR A 368 17.52 -19.31 -22.61
C THR A 368 16.23 -18.76 -23.19
N ALA A 369 15.21 -18.52 -22.35
CA ALA A 369 13.95 -17.90 -22.75
C ALA A 369 14.18 -16.48 -23.31
N PRO A 370 13.60 -16.14 -24.49
CA PRO A 370 13.62 -14.78 -25.01
C PRO A 370 13.19 -13.74 -23.96
N THR A 371 14.12 -12.83 -23.63
CA THR A 371 13.95 -11.88 -22.53
C THR A 371 13.96 -10.43 -23.00
N LEU A 372 12.89 -9.69 -22.68
CA LEU A 372 12.83 -8.25 -22.83
C LEU A 372 13.05 -7.58 -21.47
N LEU A 373 13.96 -6.61 -21.43
CA LEU A 373 14.11 -5.66 -20.32
C LEU A 373 13.50 -4.32 -20.76
N VAL A 374 12.59 -3.76 -19.97
CA VAL A 374 11.96 -2.46 -20.23
C VAL A 374 12.32 -1.51 -19.10
N ILE A 375 13.03 -0.44 -19.41
CA ILE A 375 13.54 0.52 -18.42
C ILE A 375 13.06 1.92 -18.79
N GLY A 376 12.64 2.68 -17.79
CA GLY A 376 12.27 4.08 -17.97
C GLY A 376 13.49 4.93 -18.33
N GLU A 377 13.33 5.91 -19.22
CA GLU A 377 14.39 6.87 -19.56
C GLU A 377 14.97 7.60 -18.34
N LEU A 378 14.15 7.84 -17.32
CA LEU A 378 14.52 8.51 -16.08
C LEU A 378 15.07 7.53 -15.01
N ASP A 379 15.07 6.23 -15.27
CA ASP A 379 15.56 5.16 -14.38
C ASP A 379 17.03 4.81 -14.66
N ALA A 380 17.90 5.81 -14.53
CA ALA A 380 19.34 5.64 -14.74
C ALA A 380 19.96 4.54 -13.83
N PRO A 381 19.61 4.44 -12.53
CA PRO A 381 20.11 3.36 -11.68
C PRO A 381 19.66 1.97 -12.16
N GLY A 382 18.38 1.80 -12.53
CA GLY A 382 17.87 0.53 -13.06
C GLY A 382 18.56 0.14 -14.37
N ARG A 383 18.82 1.12 -15.25
CA ARG A 383 19.61 0.91 -16.47
C ARG A 383 21.02 0.43 -16.15
N GLN A 384 21.72 1.11 -15.26
CA GLN A 384 23.09 0.75 -14.87
C GLN A 384 23.18 -0.66 -14.28
N ALA A 385 22.15 -1.09 -13.53
CA ALA A 385 22.09 -2.44 -12.99
C ALA A 385 21.83 -3.51 -14.06
N CYS A 386 21.02 -3.20 -15.09
CA CYS A 386 20.56 -4.18 -16.08
C CYS A 386 21.41 -4.28 -17.35
N GLU A 387 22.01 -3.18 -17.82
CA GLU A 387 22.78 -3.13 -19.07
C GLU A 387 23.94 -4.15 -19.10
N PRO A 388 24.71 -4.37 -18.00
CA PRO A 388 25.74 -5.41 -17.95
C PRO A 388 25.21 -6.85 -18.11
N LEU A 389 23.93 -7.10 -17.83
CA LEU A 389 23.32 -8.43 -17.94
C LEU A 389 23.06 -8.84 -19.39
N LEU A 390 22.92 -7.89 -20.30
CA LEU A 390 22.56 -8.18 -21.71
C LEU A 390 23.57 -9.07 -22.43
N SER A 391 24.85 -8.99 -22.04
CA SER A 391 25.90 -9.85 -22.58
C SER A 391 25.94 -11.24 -21.94
N ARG A 392 25.23 -11.42 -20.81
CA ARG A 392 25.25 -12.65 -20.03
C ARG A 392 24.11 -13.61 -20.37
N PHE A 393 22.99 -13.15 -20.93
CA PHE A 393 21.85 -14.02 -21.26
C PHE A 393 22.24 -15.15 -22.22
N GLY A 394 21.78 -16.38 -21.93
CA GLY A 394 21.95 -17.53 -22.82
C GLY A 394 21.00 -17.53 -24.03
N GLY A 395 19.93 -16.74 -23.98
CA GLY A 395 18.90 -16.64 -25.01
C GLY A 395 18.88 -15.32 -25.79
N VAL A 396 17.87 -15.17 -26.66
CA VAL A 396 17.58 -13.89 -27.31
C VAL A 396 17.21 -12.86 -26.25
N ARG A 397 17.71 -11.63 -26.38
CA ARG A 397 17.47 -10.55 -25.41
C ARG A 397 17.35 -9.19 -26.08
N ARG A 398 16.57 -8.30 -25.48
CA ARG A 398 16.41 -6.91 -25.89
C ARG A 398 16.29 -6.00 -24.67
N LEU A 399 16.91 -4.83 -24.73
CA LEU A 399 16.64 -3.72 -23.83
C LEU A 399 15.80 -2.68 -24.57
N GLU A 400 14.69 -2.26 -23.97
CA GLU A 400 13.87 -1.14 -24.41
C GLU A 400 13.96 0.00 -23.39
N ILE A 401 14.27 1.20 -23.88
CA ILE A 401 14.19 2.43 -23.09
C ILE A 401 12.88 3.14 -23.43
N VAL A 402 12.05 3.40 -22.42
CA VAL A 402 10.76 4.06 -22.59
C VAL A 402 10.86 5.52 -22.18
N ALA A 403 10.64 6.40 -23.15
CA ALA A 403 10.66 7.85 -22.94
C ALA A 403 9.74 8.27 -21.78
N ALA A 404 10.19 9.23 -20.98
CA ALA A 404 9.50 9.76 -19.80
C ALA A 404 9.14 8.73 -18.70
N GLY A 405 9.59 7.48 -18.80
CA GLY A 405 9.40 6.49 -17.74
C GLY A 405 10.38 6.72 -16.59
N ASP A 406 9.88 6.79 -15.36
CA ASP A 406 10.66 6.58 -14.15
C ASP A 406 10.73 5.07 -13.78
N HIS A 407 11.33 4.74 -12.64
CA HIS A 407 11.46 3.35 -12.17
C HIS A 407 10.10 2.65 -11.95
N LEU A 408 9.11 3.40 -11.47
CA LEU A 408 7.76 2.91 -11.21
C LEU A 408 6.81 3.11 -12.38
N PHE A 409 7.22 3.80 -13.44
CA PHE A 409 6.36 4.24 -14.55
C PHE A 409 5.09 4.92 -14.04
N GLU A 410 5.24 5.97 -13.22
CA GLU A 410 4.09 6.71 -12.68
C GLU A 410 3.35 7.50 -13.75
N ASP A 411 4.06 7.99 -14.77
CA ASP A 411 3.46 8.60 -15.95
C ASP A 411 2.57 7.57 -16.69
N PRO A 412 1.25 7.82 -16.82
CA PRO A 412 0.34 6.85 -17.45
C PRO A 412 0.69 6.56 -18.91
N ALA A 413 1.23 7.54 -19.64
CA ALA A 413 1.60 7.35 -21.03
C ALA A 413 2.87 6.48 -21.16
N ALA A 414 3.85 6.65 -20.27
CA ALA A 414 5.02 5.79 -20.17
C ALA A 414 4.64 4.36 -19.79
N LEU A 415 3.75 4.18 -18.81
CA LEU A 415 3.23 2.87 -18.44
C LEU A 415 2.51 2.19 -19.62
N ALA A 416 1.66 2.91 -20.35
CA ALA A 416 0.98 2.39 -21.53
C ALA A 416 1.96 1.95 -22.62
N ARG A 417 3.02 2.74 -22.87
CA ARG A 417 4.11 2.37 -23.80
C ARG A 417 4.84 1.11 -23.35
N ALA A 418 5.21 1.04 -22.07
CA ALA A 418 5.86 -0.14 -21.51
C ALA A 418 4.98 -1.39 -21.66
N ALA A 419 3.69 -1.29 -21.30
CA ALA A 419 2.73 -2.38 -21.44
C ALA A 419 2.59 -2.86 -22.89
N ALA A 420 2.49 -1.93 -23.84
CA ALA A 420 2.42 -2.25 -25.26
C ALA A 420 3.67 -2.99 -25.76
N VAL A 421 4.87 -2.53 -25.36
CA VAL A 421 6.13 -3.18 -25.77
C VAL A 421 6.26 -4.58 -25.14
N MET A 422 5.92 -4.73 -23.86
CA MET A 422 5.93 -6.02 -23.18
C MET A 422 4.95 -7.00 -23.83
N ALA A 423 3.72 -6.56 -24.10
CA ALA A 423 2.70 -7.37 -24.74
C ALA A 423 3.11 -7.78 -26.16
N ALA A 424 3.68 -6.87 -26.95
CA ALA A 424 4.18 -7.17 -28.29
C ALA A 424 5.34 -8.18 -28.28
N TRP A 425 6.24 -8.10 -27.30
CA TRP A 425 7.31 -9.08 -27.13
C TRP A 425 6.78 -10.48 -26.81
N LEU A 426 5.89 -10.57 -25.83
CA LEU A 426 5.28 -11.85 -25.44
C LEU A 426 4.44 -12.43 -26.59
N GLN A 427 3.69 -11.60 -27.31
CA GLN A 427 2.95 -12.01 -28.52
C GLN A 427 3.87 -12.57 -29.61
N ARG A 428 5.06 -12.00 -29.80
CA ARG A 428 6.03 -12.51 -30.79
C ARG A 428 6.57 -13.88 -30.43
N HIS A 429 6.82 -14.13 -29.15
CA HIS A 429 7.51 -15.34 -28.70
C HIS A 429 6.57 -16.46 -28.24
N LEU A 430 5.31 -16.14 -27.93
CA LEU A 430 4.28 -17.07 -27.45
C LEU A 430 3.00 -17.05 -28.31
N GLY A 431 2.97 -16.23 -29.35
CA GLY A 431 1.88 -16.25 -30.34
C GLY A 431 1.87 -17.53 -31.16
N PRO A 432 0.78 -17.78 -31.92
CA PRO A 432 0.80 -18.81 -32.96
C PRO A 432 1.93 -18.51 -33.96
N ALA A 433 2.62 -19.58 -34.40
CA ALA A 433 3.71 -19.52 -35.37
C ALA A 433 3.23 -19.13 -36.78
#